data_AF-A0A1I8IRT5-F1
#
_entry.id   AF-A0A1I8IRT5-F1
#
_cell.length_a   1.000
_cell.length_b   1.000
_cell.length_c   1.000
_cell.angle_alpha   90.00
_cell.angle_beta   90.00
_cell.angle_gamma   90.00
#
_symmetry.space_group_name_H-M   'P 1'
#
loop_
_entity.id
_entity.type
_entity.pdbx_description
1 polymer ?
#
loop_
_entity_poly.entity_id
_entity_poly.type
_entity_poly.pdbx_seq_one_letter_code
_entity_poly.pdbx_strand_id
1 'polypeptide(L)'
;MPAYLVVLFTAGYWQSLSLPQGCSGNPCKHWRRFARGDVGLAQARLAASASCISDLTVPGAAGFGLEFLGVFADSMLVAGLAAFSSGDSWLRHEEVQRPLLYMLSTWLTYHGLYLTGMYSNPANASAQTLGCRGTPLWLHFAVYWAAPLVAVSLGHRLEAVAAVTQTPAERHEKQQ
;
A
#
# COMPACT_ATOMS: atom_id res chain seq x y z
N MET A 1 15.06 2.34 4.72
CA MET A 1 14.22 2.06 5.91
C MET A 1 13.83 3.28 6.77
N PRO A 2 14.66 4.32 7.01
CA PRO A 2 14.24 5.47 7.83
C PRO A 2 13.14 6.31 7.16
N ALA A 3 13.12 6.40 5.83
CA ALA A 3 12.08 7.12 5.09
C ALA A 3 10.67 6.51 5.27
N TYR A 4 10.56 5.18 5.43
CA TYR A 4 9.27 4.51 5.65
C TYR A 4 8.68 4.84 7.02
N LEU A 5 9.53 4.92 8.06
CA LEU A 5 9.10 5.36 9.39
C LEU A 5 8.71 6.84 9.40
N VAL A 6 9.43 7.69 8.65
CA VAL A 6 9.07 9.11 8.50
C VAL A 6 7.74 9.25 7.77
N VAL A 7 7.50 8.50 6.69
CA VAL A 7 6.21 8.49 5.96
C VAL A 7 5.09 7.96 6.83
N LEU A 8 5.30 6.90 7.62
CA LEU A 8 4.31 6.40 8.57
C LEU A 8 4.02 7.42 9.69
N PHE A 9 5.05 8.14 10.16
CA PHE A 9 4.91 9.15 11.19
C PHE A 9 4.23 10.42 10.67
N THR A 10 4.58 10.88 9.46
CA THR A 10 3.95 12.04 8.82
C THR A 10 2.54 11.71 8.35
N ALA A 11 2.27 10.51 7.82
CA ALA A 11 0.93 10.06 7.49
C ALA A 11 0.06 9.92 8.75
N GLY A 12 0.60 9.33 9.83
CA GLY A 12 -0.09 9.24 11.12
C GLY A 12 -0.36 10.61 11.75
N TYR A 13 0.59 11.54 11.66
CA TYR A 13 0.44 12.92 12.14
C TYR A 13 -0.56 13.72 11.28
N TRP A 14 -0.52 13.55 9.95
CA TRP A 14 -1.45 14.19 9.02
C TRP A 14 -2.89 13.66 9.19
N GLN A 15 -3.06 12.35 9.37
CA GLN A 15 -4.35 11.72 9.67
C GLN A 15 -4.90 12.13 11.05
N SER A 16 -4.03 12.57 11.97
CA SER A 16 -4.45 13.16 13.25
C SER A 16 -5.01 14.58 13.09
N LEU A 17 -4.59 15.32 12.06
CA LEU A 17 -4.96 16.72 11.79
C LEU A 17 -6.12 16.88 10.80
N SER A 18 -6.39 15.91 9.93
CA SER A 18 -7.26 16.09 8.76
C SER A 18 -8.62 15.37 8.79
N LEU A 19 -9.00 14.69 9.88
CA LEU A 19 -10.29 14.00 9.92
C LEU A 19 -11.39 14.87 10.56
N PRO A 20 -12.39 15.34 9.78
CA PRO A 20 -13.62 15.87 10.34
C PRO A 20 -14.29 14.79 11.21
N GLN A 21 -15.05 15.23 12.19
CA GLN A 21 -15.44 14.50 13.40
C GLN A 21 -16.23 13.17 13.22
N GLY A 22 -16.44 12.66 12.00
CA GLY A 22 -17.35 11.52 11.74
C GLY A 22 -16.73 10.16 11.38
N CYS A 23 -15.53 10.10 10.76
CA CYS A 23 -15.13 8.87 10.03
C CYS A 23 -13.89 8.14 10.56
N SER A 24 -13.33 8.53 11.70
CA SER A 24 -12.19 7.83 12.27
C SER A 24 -12.64 6.91 13.39
N GLY A 25 -12.86 5.63 13.06
CA GLY A 25 -12.92 4.54 14.04
C GLY A 25 -11.57 4.27 14.71
N ASN A 26 -10.66 5.25 14.73
CA ASN A 26 -9.33 5.12 15.28
C ASN A 26 -9.41 5.01 16.81
N PRO A 27 -9.03 3.86 17.39
CA PRO A 27 -8.98 3.68 18.85
C PRO A 27 -8.06 4.71 19.53
N CYS A 28 -7.16 5.37 18.78
CA CYS A 28 -6.29 6.42 19.27
C CYS A 28 -7.03 7.72 19.67
N LYS A 29 -8.24 7.98 19.17
CA LYS A 29 -9.01 9.17 19.61
C LYS A 29 -9.55 9.03 21.04
N HIS A 30 -9.67 7.79 21.54
CA HIS A 30 -10.18 7.47 22.87
C HIS A 30 -9.26 6.55 23.69
N TRP A 31 -7.96 6.49 23.35
CA TRP A 31 -7.00 5.60 24.00
C TRP A 31 -6.98 5.75 25.53
N ARG A 32 -7.18 6.97 26.04
CA ARG A 32 -7.22 7.24 27.49
C ARG A 32 -8.45 6.65 28.21
N ARG A 33 -9.58 6.45 27.50
CA ARG A 33 -10.78 5.80 28.06
C ARG A 33 -10.65 4.28 27.98
N PHE A 34 -10.02 3.77 26.92
CA PHE A 34 -9.67 2.36 26.81
C PHE A 34 -8.66 1.92 27.88
N ALA A 35 -7.57 2.69 28.08
CA ALA A 35 -6.56 2.41 29.10
C ALA A 35 -7.09 2.49 30.55
N ARG A 36 -8.20 3.22 30.76
CA ARG A 36 -8.90 3.29 32.05
C ARG A 36 -9.94 2.18 32.26
N GLY A 37 -10.19 1.35 31.25
CA GLY A 37 -11.20 0.30 31.33
C GLY A 37 -12.66 0.80 31.19
N ASP A 38 -12.86 2.08 30.88
CA ASP A 38 -14.18 2.72 30.80
C ASP A 38 -15.02 2.24 29.60
N VAL A 39 -14.38 1.61 28.61
CA VAL A 39 -15.04 1.09 27.42
C VAL A 39 -14.49 -0.31 27.11
N GLY A 40 -15.35 -1.32 27.19
CA GLY A 40 -15.00 -2.68 26.79
C GLY A 40 -14.59 -2.72 25.31
N LEU A 41 -13.59 -3.54 24.99
CA LEU A 41 -13.03 -3.70 23.64
C LEU A 41 -14.12 -4.06 22.60
N ALA A 42 -15.14 -4.81 23.03
CA ALA A 42 -16.31 -5.14 22.22
C ALA A 42 -17.20 -3.93 21.92
N GLN A 43 -17.41 -3.05 22.90
CA GLN A 43 -18.28 -1.88 22.76
C GLN A 43 -17.60 -0.75 21.95
N ALA A 44 -16.28 -0.60 22.10
CA ALA A 44 -15.48 0.27 21.24
C ALA A 44 -15.47 -0.23 19.78
N ARG A 45 -15.35 -1.54 19.55
CA ARG A 45 -15.47 -2.15 18.21
C ARG A 45 -16.86 -1.97 17.61
N LEU A 46 -17.92 -2.17 18.39
CA LEU A 46 -19.31 -1.98 17.92
C LEU A 46 -19.61 -0.52 17.58
N ALA A 47 -19.13 0.44 18.37
CA ALA A 47 -19.29 1.86 18.08
C ALA A 47 -18.48 2.30 16.85
N ALA A 48 -17.23 1.84 16.71
CA ALA A 48 -16.38 2.15 15.55
C ALA A 48 -16.92 1.53 14.26
N SER A 49 -17.34 0.27 14.29
CA SER A 49 -17.95 -0.43 13.15
C SER A 49 -19.31 0.16 12.75
N ALA A 50 -20.04 0.79 13.68
CA ALA A 50 -21.31 1.43 13.38
C ALA A 50 -21.16 2.76 12.59
N SER A 51 -20.01 3.44 12.69
CA SER A 51 -19.79 4.76 12.09
C SER A 51 -18.88 4.76 10.85
N CYS A 52 -18.21 3.66 10.51
CA CYS A 52 -17.33 3.60 9.35
C CYS A 52 -17.83 2.64 8.26
N ILE A 53 -17.62 3.04 7.00
CA ILE A 53 -17.94 2.29 5.80
C ILE A 53 -16.60 1.88 5.16
N SER A 54 -16.50 0.64 4.71
CA SER A 54 -15.32 0.16 3.97
C SER A 54 -15.24 0.80 2.59
N ASP A 55 -14.03 1.18 2.17
CA ASP A 55 -13.78 1.76 0.85
C ASP A 55 -13.80 0.72 -0.30
N LEU A 56 -13.99 -0.56 0.02
CA LEU A 56 -14.18 -1.60 -0.97
C LEU A 56 -15.59 -1.53 -1.54
N THR A 57 -15.74 -0.88 -2.70
CA THR A 57 -17.04 -0.69 -3.37
C THR A 57 -17.25 -1.68 -4.52
N VAL A 58 -16.19 -2.36 -4.96
CA VAL A 58 -16.22 -3.35 -6.06
C VAL A 58 -16.31 -4.78 -5.54
N PRO A 59 -16.71 -5.76 -6.39
CA PRO A 59 -16.68 -7.17 -6.02
C PRO A 59 -15.30 -7.61 -5.56
N GLY A 60 -15.26 -8.52 -4.57
CA GLY A 60 -14.02 -8.95 -3.92
C GLY A 60 -12.89 -9.37 -4.87
N ALA A 61 -13.21 -10.11 -5.93
CA ALA A 61 -12.23 -10.51 -6.95
C ALA A 61 -11.68 -9.31 -7.74
N ALA A 62 -12.53 -8.33 -8.07
CA ALA A 62 -12.10 -7.11 -8.73
C ALA A 62 -11.23 -6.25 -7.79
N GLY A 63 -11.61 -6.13 -6.52
CA GLY A 63 -10.83 -5.42 -5.51
C GLY A 63 -9.45 -6.05 -5.30
N PHE A 64 -9.39 -7.37 -5.19
CA PHE A 64 -8.13 -8.12 -5.15
C PHE A 64 -7.27 -7.81 -6.37
N GLY A 65 -7.86 -7.87 -7.58
CA GLY A 65 -7.18 -7.57 -8.82
C GLY A 65 -6.61 -6.14 -8.86
N LEU A 66 -7.37 -5.15 -8.39
CA LEU A 66 -6.94 -3.75 -8.36
C LEU A 66 -5.79 -3.51 -7.39
N GLU A 67 -5.89 -3.98 -6.14
CA GLU A 67 -4.80 -3.84 -5.16
C GLU A 67 -3.55 -4.63 -5.60
N PHE A 68 -3.73 -5.82 -6.18
CA PHE A 68 -2.61 -6.59 -6.75
C PHE A 68 -1.95 -5.83 -7.89
N LEU A 69 -2.72 -5.37 -8.89
CA LEU A 69 -2.17 -4.70 -10.08
C LEU A 69 -1.52 -3.37 -9.72
N GLY A 70 -2.08 -2.60 -8.78
CA GLY A 70 -1.48 -1.35 -8.33
C GLY A 70 -0.10 -1.56 -7.71
N VAL A 71 0.00 -2.48 -6.74
CA VAL A 71 1.26 -2.82 -6.07
C VAL A 71 2.26 -3.49 -7.03
N PHE A 72 1.76 -4.34 -7.93
CA PHE A 72 2.59 -5.01 -8.92
C PHE A 72 3.15 -4.05 -9.95
N ALA A 73 2.36 -3.07 -10.42
CA ALA A 73 2.81 -2.03 -11.34
C ALA A 73 3.89 -1.14 -10.71
N ASP A 74 3.72 -0.72 -9.45
CA ASP A 74 4.75 0.03 -8.71
C ASP A 74 6.06 -0.79 -8.60
N SER A 75 5.97 -2.09 -8.32
CA SER A 75 7.14 -2.98 -8.24
C SER A 75 7.80 -3.19 -9.61
N MET A 76 7.00 -3.39 -10.66
CA MET A 76 7.49 -3.67 -12.01
C MET A 76 8.00 -2.45 -12.74
N LEU A 77 7.55 -1.24 -12.42
CA LEU A 77 8.06 -0.03 -13.07
C LEU A 77 9.56 0.11 -12.82
N VAL A 78 10.01 -0.08 -11.57
CA VAL A 78 11.42 0.01 -11.18
C VAL A 78 12.24 -1.10 -11.86
N ALA A 79 11.76 -2.34 -11.76
CA ALA A 79 12.43 -3.51 -12.34
C ALA A 79 12.46 -3.49 -13.88
N GLY A 80 11.34 -3.14 -14.50
CA GLY A 80 11.14 -3.11 -15.94
C GLY A 80 11.94 -2.00 -16.62
N LEU A 81 11.94 -0.79 -16.04
CA LEU A 81 12.82 0.28 -16.52
C LEU A 81 14.30 -0.12 -16.44
N ALA A 82 14.69 -0.87 -15.41
CA ALA A 82 16.06 -1.37 -15.28
C ALA A 82 16.41 -2.53 -16.22
N ALA A 83 15.42 -3.33 -16.65
CA ALA A 83 15.61 -4.53 -17.48
C ALA A 83 15.54 -4.25 -18.99
N PHE A 84 14.67 -3.34 -19.43
CA PHE A 84 14.50 -2.99 -20.86
C PHE A 84 15.38 -1.81 -21.31
N SER A 85 16.04 -1.15 -20.36
CA SER A 85 17.02 -0.11 -20.64
C SER A 85 18.38 -0.72 -20.96
N SER A 86 18.82 -0.61 -22.23
CA SER A 86 20.18 -0.96 -22.64
C SER A 86 21.16 0.17 -22.25
N GLY A 87 22.27 -0.17 -21.59
CA GLY A 87 23.37 0.76 -21.30
C GLY A 87 23.09 1.81 -20.22
N ASP A 88 23.81 2.94 -20.32
CA ASP A 88 23.78 4.13 -19.45
C ASP A 88 22.59 5.05 -19.74
N SER A 89 21.41 4.47 -19.98
CA SER A 89 20.21 5.25 -20.27
C SER A 89 19.81 6.05 -19.03
N TRP A 90 19.41 7.31 -19.26
CA TRP A 90 18.99 8.22 -18.20
C TRP A 90 17.84 7.66 -17.34
N LEU A 91 17.06 6.70 -17.88
CA LEU A 91 15.96 6.01 -17.22
C LEU A 91 16.41 5.11 -16.04
N ARG A 92 17.71 4.82 -15.91
CA ARG A 92 18.27 4.08 -14.77
C ARG A 92 18.67 5.00 -13.62
N HIS A 93 18.74 6.31 -13.83
CA HIS A 93 19.07 7.24 -12.76
C HIS A 93 17.93 7.30 -11.74
N GLU A 94 18.28 7.15 -10.47
CA GLU A 94 17.35 7.18 -9.35
C GLU A 94 16.52 8.49 -9.32
N GLU A 95 17.15 9.59 -9.76
CA GLU A 95 16.52 10.92 -9.89
C GLU A 95 15.35 10.95 -10.88
N VAL A 96 15.30 10.03 -11.84
CA VAL A 96 14.23 9.91 -12.84
C VAL A 96 13.22 8.85 -12.42
N GLN A 97 13.71 7.73 -11.88
CA GLN A 97 12.87 6.62 -11.46
C GLN A 97 11.96 6.98 -10.29
N ARG A 98 12.47 7.71 -9.28
CA ARG A 98 11.67 8.07 -8.09
C ARG A 98 10.49 8.99 -8.44
N PRO A 99 10.65 10.10 -9.19
CA PRO A 99 9.51 10.90 -9.62
C PRO A 99 8.50 10.13 -10.47
N LEU A 100 8.96 9.28 -11.39
CA LEU A 100 8.07 8.43 -12.20
C LEU A 100 7.24 7.49 -11.32
N LEU A 101 7.87 6.86 -10.34
CA LEU A 101 7.18 6.01 -9.37
C LEU A 101 6.14 6.78 -8.57
N TYR A 102 6.49 7.98 -8.07
CA TYR A 102 5.52 8.81 -7.34
C TYR A 102 4.35 9.25 -8.21
N MET A 103 4.60 9.60 -9.48
CA MET A 103 3.54 9.96 -10.42
C MET A 103 2.62 8.77 -10.71
N LEU A 104 3.19 7.59 -10.96
CA LEU A 104 2.41 6.36 -11.16
C LEU A 104 1.58 6.01 -9.91
N SER A 105 2.21 5.99 -8.74
CA SER A 105 1.54 5.66 -7.48
C SER A 105 0.43 6.66 -7.16
N THR A 106 0.65 7.96 -7.41
CA THR A 106 -0.39 9.00 -7.27
C THR A 106 -1.54 8.79 -8.24
N TRP A 107 -1.25 8.48 -9.50
CA TRP A 107 -2.25 8.21 -10.52
C TRP A 107 -3.09 6.97 -10.19
N LEU A 108 -2.45 5.87 -9.79
CA LEU A 108 -3.11 4.65 -9.35
C LEU A 108 -3.99 4.90 -8.12
N THR A 109 -3.46 5.64 -7.14
CA THR A 109 -4.21 5.99 -5.92
C THR A 109 -5.44 6.83 -6.25
N TYR A 110 -5.29 7.85 -7.09
CA TYR A 110 -6.40 8.72 -7.50
C TYR A 110 -7.54 7.95 -8.17
N HIS A 111 -7.20 7.05 -9.11
CA HIS A 111 -8.22 6.26 -9.82
C HIS A 111 -8.79 5.10 -9.00
N GLY A 112 -8.01 4.51 -8.10
CA GLY A 112 -8.46 3.41 -7.26
C GLY A 112 -9.14 3.84 -5.96
N LEU A 113 -9.07 5.12 -5.60
CA LEU A 113 -9.65 5.69 -4.38
C LEU A 113 -11.12 5.31 -4.20
N TYR A 114 -11.93 5.44 -5.26
CA TYR A 114 -13.37 5.16 -5.21
C TYR A 114 -13.73 3.67 -5.33
N LEU A 115 -12.75 2.81 -5.63
CA LEU A 115 -12.97 1.38 -5.89
C LEU A 115 -12.58 0.52 -4.69
N THR A 116 -11.38 0.74 -4.16
CA THR A 116 -10.82 0.00 -3.02
C THR A 116 -10.21 0.90 -1.96
N GLY A 117 -10.13 2.21 -2.22
CA GLY A 117 -9.27 3.14 -1.49
C GLY A 117 -7.82 3.15 -2.00
N MET A 118 -7.42 2.17 -2.83
CA MET A 118 -6.06 1.94 -3.33
C MET A 118 -5.02 2.14 -2.25
N TYR A 119 -5.10 1.29 -1.22
CA TYR A 119 -4.27 1.46 -0.05
C TYR A 119 -2.83 1.06 -0.32
N SER A 120 -2.61 0.01 -1.12
CA SER A 120 -1.30 -0.59 -1.44
C SER A 120 -0.46 -0.99 -0.22
N ASN A 121 -1.00 -0.80 0.99
CA ASN A 121 -0.37 -0.93 2.28
C ASN A 121 -1.36 -1.59 3.24
N PRO A 122 -1.16 -2.88 3.57
CA PRO A 122 -2.09 -3.65 4.40
C PRO A 122 -2.32 -3.05 5.78
N ALA A 123 -1.29 -2.45 6.38
CA ALA A 123 -1.39 -1.82 7.70
C ALA A 123 -2.24 -0.55 7.64
N ASN A 124 -2.07 0.26 6.59
CA ASN A 124 -2.87 1.47 6.37
C ASN A 124 -4.35 1.12 6.13
N ALA A 125 -4.62 0.15 5.26
CA ALA A 125 -5.98 -0.33 5.02
C ALA A 125 -6.62 -0.85 6.31
N SER A 126 -5.88 -1.63 7.10
CA SER A 126 -6.41 -2.20 8.35
C SER A 126 -6.66 -1.15 9.42
N ALA A 127 -5.83 -0.11 9.49
CA ALA A 127 -6.03 1.00 10.42
C ALA A 127 -7.29 1.81 10.10
N GLN A 128 -7.69 1.88 8.83
CA GLN A 128 -8.80 2.72 8.37
C GLN A 128 -10.11 1.96 8.23
N THR A 129 -10.09 0.72 7.73
CA THR A 129 -11.31 0.03 7.27
C THR A 129 -11.57 -1.33 7.93
N LEU A 130 -10.66 -1.84 8.77
CA LEU A 130 -10.84 -3.16 9.40
C LEU A 130 -12.03 -3.16 10.37
N GLY A 131 -13.03 -3.98 10.07
CA GLY A 131 -14.26 -4.07 10.88
C GLY A 131 -15.30 -3.00 10.57
N CYS A 132 -15.08 -2.18 9.54
CA CYS A 132 -16.11 -1.28 9.02
C CYS A 132 -17.22 -2.05 8.29
N ARG A 133 -18.40 -1.42 8.18
CA ARG A 133 -19.53 -1.99 7.44
C ARG A 133 -19.22 -2.06 5.94
N GLY A 134 -19.79 -3.06 5.27
CA GLY A 134 -19.68 -3.24 3.81
C GLY A 134 -18.76 -4.38 3.38
N THR A 135 -17.77 -4.75 4.20
CA THR A 135 -16.78 -5.78 3.84
C THR A 135 -16.62 -6.80 4.96
N PRO A 136 -16.85 -8.11 4.70
CA PRO A 136 -16.59 -9.14 5.70
C PRO A 136 -15.08 -9.28 5.97
N LEU A 137 -14.73 -9.67 7.19
CA LEU A 137 -13.34 -9.70 7.67
C LEU A 137 -12.39 -10.49 6.75
N TRP A 138 -12.82 -11.66 6.27
CA TRP A 138 -11.99 -12.51 5.40
C TRP A 138 -11.68 -11.81 4.06
N LEU A 139 -12.64 -11.03 3.55
CA LEU A 139 -12.48 -10.33 2.28
C LEU A 139 -11.53 -9.15 2.42
N HIS A 140 -11.55 -8.46 3.57
CA HIS A 140 -10.56 -7.45 3.91
C HIS A 140 -9.14 -8.02 3.86
N PHE A 141 -8.90 -9.19 4.47
CA PHE A 141 -7.60 -9.84 4.42
C PHE A 141 -7.23 -10.31 3.01
N ALA A 142 -8.17 -10.87 2.25
CA ALA A 142 -7.89 -11.27 0.87
C ALA A 142 -7.46 -10.08 0.00
N VAL A 143 -8.23 -8.98 0.03
CA VAL A 143 -7.99 -7.82 -0.83
C VAL A 143 -6.80 -6.99 -0.36
N TYR A 144 -6.72 -6.63 0.92
CA TYR A 144 -5.73 -5.66 1.40
C TYR A 144 -4.46 -6.27 1.97
N TRP A 145 -4.41 -7.58 2.25
CA TRP A 145 -3.18 -8.26 2.68
C TRP A 145 -2.67 -9.21 1.62
N ALA A 146 -3.50 -10.18 1.20
CA ALA A 146 -3.04 -11.22 0.30
C ALA A 146 -2.66 -10.65 -1.07
N ALA A 147 -3.47 -9.77 -1.67
CA ALA A 147 -3.17 -9.19 -2.98
C ALA A 147 -1.83 -8.41 -3.00
N PRO A 148 -1.58 -7.43 -2.09
CA PRO A 148 -0.29 -6.74 -2.02
C PRO A 148 0.89 -7.67 -1.76
N LEU A 149 0.75 -8.67 -0.87
CA LEU A 149 1.82 -9.62 -0.57
C LEU A 149 2.17 -10.49 -1.77
N VAL A 150 1.16 -10.97 -2.51
CA VAL A 150 1.37 -11.75 -3.73
C VAL A 150 2.02 -10.89 -4.82
N ALA A 151 1.59 -9.63 -4.96
CA ALA A 151 2.17 -8.67 -5.91
C ALA A 151 3.66 -8.42 -5.64
N VAL A 152 4.04 -8.07 -4.41
CA VAL A 152 5.44 -7.84 -4.03
C VAL A 152 6.27 -9.12 -4.19
N SER A 153 5.73 -10.27 -3.78
CA SER A 153 6.43 -11.55 -3.92
C SER A 153 6.72 -11.88 -5.39
N LEU A 154 5.75 -11.68 -6.27
CA LEU A 154 5.94 -11.88 -7.71
C LEU A 154 6.93 -10.86 -8.29
N GLY A 155 6.82 -9.59 -7.86
CA GLY A 155 7.72 -8.50 -8.21
C GLY A 155 9.18 -8.88 -7.99
N HIS A 156 9.52 -9.26 -6.77
CA HIS A 156 10.87 -9.66 -6.38
C HIS A 156 11.38 -10.92 -7.11
N ARG A 157 10.50 -11.88 -7.41
CA ARG A 157 10.90 -13.07 -8.18
C ARG A 157 11.27 -12.71 -9.61
N LEU A 158 10.53 -11.80 -10.23
CA LEU A 158 10.81 -11.34 -11.59
C LEU A 158 12.10 -10.50 -11.64
N GLU A 159 12.33 -9.64 -10.65
CA GLU A 159 13.60 -8.92 -10.48
C GLU A 159 14.79 -9.88 -10.39
N ALA A 160 14.67 -10.92 -9.55
CA ALA A 160 15.72 -11.92 -9.38
C ALA A 160 16.01 -12.68 -10.69
N VAL A 161 14.98 -13.05 -11.46
CA VAL A 161 15.16 -13.71 -12.76
C VAL A 161 15.81 -12.77 -13.77
N ALA A 162 15.38 -11.50 -13.83
CA ALA A 162 15.96 -10.50 -14.72
C ALA A 162 17.46 -10.26 -14.42
N ALA A 163 17.83 -10.22 -13.13
CA ALA A 163 19.22 -10.06 -12.71
C ALA A 163 20.13 -11.24 -13.10
N VAL A 164 19.62 -12.48 -13.05
CA VAL A 164 20.37 -13.69 -13.47
C VAL A 164 20.62 -13.72 -14.98
N THR A 165 19.73 -13.10 -15.75
CA THR A 165 19.78 -13.12 -17.22
C THR A 165 20.76 -12.09 -17.80
N GLN A 166 21.32 -11.19 -16.98
CA GLN A 166 22.38 -10.26 -17.41
C GLN A 166 23.67 -11.03 -17.75
N THR A 167 24.10 -10.94 -19.01
CA THR A 167 25.28 -11.63 -19.55
C THR A 167 26.59 -11.16 -18.90
N PRO A 168 27.63 -12.01 -18.80
CA PRO A 168 28.91 -11.70 -18.15
C PRO A 168 29.64 -10.46 -18.66
N ALA A 169 29.37 -10.03 -19.90
CA ALA A 169 30.01 -8.87 -20.52
C ALA A 169 29.72 -7.55 -19.79
N GLU A 170 28.50 -7.34 -19.27
CA GLU A 170 28.15 -6.14 -18.49
C GLU A 170 28.74 -6.16 -17.05
N ARG A 171 29.21 -7.31 -16.58
CA ARG A 171 29.76 -7.46 -15.23
C ARG A 171 31.19 -6.94 -15.11
N HIS A 172 31.94 -6.91 -16.22
CA HIS A 172 33.31 -6.39 -16.26
C HIS A 172 33.38 -4.87 -16.31
N GLU A 173 32.37 -4.19 -16.86
CA GLU A 173 32.35 -2.72 -16.99
C GLU A 173 32.02 -2.01 -15.66
N LYS A 174 31.32 -2.69 -14.73
CA LYS A 174 31.02 -2.13 -13.38
C LYS A 174 32.14 -2.33 -12.35
N GLN A 175 33.22 -3.03 -12.70
CA GLN A 175 34.35 -3.30 -11.79
C GLN A 175 35.60 -2.46 -12.11
N GLN A 176 35.54 -1.59 -13.12
CA GLN A 176 36.55 -0.58 -13.43
C GLN A 176 36.04 0.81 -13.05
#